data_AF-A0AA38VFJ2-F1
#
_entry.id   AF-A0AA38VFJ2-F1
#
_cell.length_a   1.000
_cell.length_b   1.000
_cell.length_c   1.000
_cell.angle_alpha   90.00
_cell.angle_beta   90.00
_cell.angle_gamma   90.00
#
_symmetry.space_group_name_H-M   'P 1'
#
loop_
_entity.id
_entity.type
_entity.pdbx_description
1 polymer ?
#
loop_
_entity_poly.entity_id
_entity_poly.type
_entity_poly.pdbx_seq_one_letter_code
_entity_poly.pdbx_strand_id
1 'polypeptide(L)'
;MASLLIIVGGTIAGPIVGTELVKKRHSSNSTATSTSLHASSTPTATQAPTTATGTTVETATPEEIGIGSTFNASFTYYGSSDNPGAPTCNTLGTSCGFYTDPGYASAVSQNLYGAVPGAGVGLACGTCWKLDASTDTIGNKLPNASSIIIMVNNLCQAAGNTLCGQHNLSSTNQFGAQIAFDLCADTQAPEVLFGSSDVALALGNATRVYCEEWQGTRVPSGSD
;
A
#
# COMPACT_ATOMS: atom_id res chain seq x y z
N MET A 1 -43.27 -31.95 23.48
CA MET A 1 -44.15 -31.25 22.53
C MET A 1 -43.45 -31.27 21.19
N ALA A 2 -44.07 -31.94 20.22
CA ALA A 2 -43.54 -32.15 18.87
C ALA A 2 -44.09 -31.10 17.89
N SER A 3 -43.47 -31.04 16.71
CA SER A 3 -43.82 -30.24 15.52
C SER A 3 -43.28 -28.80 15.52
N LEU A 4 -42.71 -28.26 14.44
CA LEU A 4 -42.78 -28.63 13.04
C LEU A 4 -41.55 -28.07 12.28
N LEU A 5 -40.95 -28.90 11.44
CA LEU A 5 -39.93 -28.55 10.45
C LEU A 5 -40.63 -27.93 9.23
N ILE A 6 -40.18 -26.77 8.74
CA ILE A 6 -40.51 -26.31 7.37
C ILE A 6 -39.20 -26.02 6.65
N ILE A 7 -38.87 -26.91 5.72
CA ILE A 7 -37.91 -26.72 4.63
C ILE A 7 -38.70 -26.08 3.48
N VAL A 8 -38.27 -24.94 2.97
CA VAL A 8 -38.64 -24.50 1.62
C VAL A 8 -37.36 -24.32 0.83
N GLY A 9 -37.08 -25.32 -0.01
CA GLY A 9 -36.12 -25.21 -1.10
C GLY A 9 -36.71 -24.39 -2.23
N GLY A 10 -35.86 -23.59 -2.87
CA GLY A 10 -36.19 -22.80 -4.05
C GLY A 10 -34.95 -22.62 -4.92
N THR A 11 -34.61 -23.67 -5.68
CA THR A 11 -33.66 -23.63 -6.78
C THR A 11 -34.30 -22.91 -7.97
N ILE A 12 -33.67 -21.85 -8.48
CA ILE A 12 -33.99 -21.27 -9.79
C ILE A 12 -32.74 -21.29 -10.64
N ALA A 13 -32.83 -22.06 -11.73
CA ALA A 13 -31.80 -22.22 -12.74
C ALA A 13 -32.18 -21.43 -14.00
N GLY A 14 -31.20 -20.69 -14.52
CA GLY A 14 -31.03 -20.35 -15.95
C GLY A 14 -31.58 -18.99 -16.43
N PRO A 15 -31.15 -18.50 -17.62
CA PRO A 15 -30.18 -19.09 -18.54
C PRO A 15 -28.92 -18.22 -18.78
N ILE A 16 -27.86 -18.90 -19.21
CA ILE A 16 -26.67 -18.36 -19.86
C ILE A 16 -27.01 -18.10 -21.32
N VAL A 17 -26.79 -16.88 -21.81
CA VAL A 17 -26.66 -16.60 -23.25
C VAL A 17 -25.40 -15.76 -23.42
N GLY A 18 -24.37 -16.38 -24.00
CA GLY A 18 -23.23 -15.68 -24.55
C GLY A 18 -23.44 -15.43 -26.04
N THR A 19 -22.94 -14.30 -26.53
CA THR A 19 -22.54 -14.14 -27.93
C THR A 19 -21.46 -13.07 -28.07
N GLU A 20 -20.32 -13.55 -28.53
CA GLU A 20 -19.48 -13.01 -29.62
C GLU A 20 -18.70 -11.70 -29.44
N LEU A 21 -17.40 -11.92 -29.30
CA LEU A 21 -16.29 -11.00 -29.52
C LEU A 21 -16.12 -10.75 -31.04
N VAL A 22 -16.58 -9.61 -31.56
CA VAL A 22 -16.29 -9.21 -32.94
C VAL A 22 -15.00 -8.38 -33.00
N LYS A 23 -13.94 -9.04 -33.46
CA LYS A 23 -12.69 -8.46 -33.94
C LYS A 23 -12.90 -7.98 -35.38
N LYS A 24 -12.78 -6.68 -35.66
CA LYS A 24 -12.53 -6.22 -37.04
C LYS A 24 -11.67 -4.96 -37.10
N ARG A 25 -10.44 -5.17 -37.60
CA ARG A 25 -9.52 -4.17 -38.14
C ARG A 25 -10.25 -3.28 -39.14
N HIS A 26 -9.96 -1.99 -39.15
CA HIS A 26 -9.95 -1.19 -40.38
C HIS A 26 -8.68 -0.34 -40.43
N SER A 27 -7.80 -0.77 -41.32
CA SER A 27 -6.79 0.06 -41.96
C SER A 27 -7.49 0.85 -43.06
N SER A 28 -7.25 2.14 -43.16
CA SER A 28 -7.48 2.90 -44.40
C SER A 28 -6.53 4.08 -44.47
N ASN A 29 -5.65 3.95 -45.46
CA ASN A 29 -4.71 4.89 -46.02
C ASN A 29 -5.46 6.08 -46.65
N SER A 30 -4.93 7.30 -46.57
CA SER A 30 -5.28 8.36 -47.52
C SER A 30 -4.10 9.30 -47.72
N THR A 31 -3.61 9.25 -48.95
CA THR A 31 -2.55 10.04 -49.55
C THR A 31 -3.12 11.38 -50.00
N ALA A 32 -2.42 12.48 -49.72
CA ALA A 32 -2.56 13.72 -50.46
C ALA A 32 -1.19 14.38 -50.59
N THR A 33 -0.66 14.35 -51.81
CA THR A 33 0.52 15.07 -52.28
C THR A 33 0.12 16.50 -52.63
N SER A 34 0.88 17.51 -52.19
CA SER A 34 1.07 18.72 -53.00
C SER A 34 2.33 19.49 -52.61
N THR A 35 3.03 19.93 -53.65
CA THR A 35 4.38 20.49 -53.77
C THR A 35 4.47 21.95 -53.28
N SER A 36 5.60 22.35 -52.69
CA SER A 36 6.43 23.48 -53.17
C SER A 36 7.58 23.81 -52.20
N LEU A 37 8.71 24.15 -52.81
CA LEU A 37 10.00 24.53 -52.22
C LEU A 37 9.97 25.96 -51.65
N HIS A 38 10.51 26.14 -50.44
CA HIS A 38 11.29 27.33 -50.10
C HIS A 38 12.22 27.04 -48.92
N ALA A 39 13.52 27.24 -49.16
CA ALA A 39 14.54 27.23 -48.12
C ALA A 39 14.43 28.54 -47.32
N SER A 40 14.35 28.43 -45.99
CA SER A 40 14.65 29.52 -45.09
C SER A 40 15.11 28.96 -43.75
N SER A 41 16.30 29.37 -43.35
CA SER A 41 17.05 28.94 -42.17
C SER A 41 16.37 29.33 -40.86
N THR A 42 16.29 28.41 -39.90
CA THR A 42 16.05 28.66 -38.47
C THR A 42 16.46 27.41 -37.66
N PRO A 43 16.81 27.55 -36.37
CA PRO A 43 17.94 26.87 -35.75
C PRO A 43 17.63 25.44 -35.30
N THR A 44 18.67 24.61 -35.29
CA THR A 44 18.72 23.34 -34.58
C THR A 44 18.47 23.58 -33.08
N ALA A 45 17.22 23.45 -32.65
CA ALA A 45 16.92 23.18 -31.25
C ALA A 45 17.35 21.73 -31.00
N THR A 46 18.52 21.56 -30.39
CA THR A 46 18.90 20.33 -29.69
C THR A 46 17.78 20.04 -28.69
N GLN A 47 16.87 19.13 -29.03
CA GLN A 47 16.05 18.47 -28.02
C GLN A 47 17.04 17.70 -27.15
N ALA A 48 17.32 18.26 -25.97
CA ALA A 48 17.90 17.50 -24.89
C ALA A 48 17.00 16.27 -24.69
N PRO A 49 17.57 15.07 -24.49
CA PRO A 49 16.76 13.96 -24.03
C PRO A 49 16.10 14.40 -22.73
N THR A 50 14.77 14.43 -22.70
CA THR A 50 14.01 14.53 -21.47
C THR A 50 14.29 13.25 -20.71
N THR A 51 15.37 13.24 -19.94
CA THR A 51 15.58 12.26 -18.89
C THR A 51 14.35 12.36 -18.02
N ALA A 52 13.50 11.33 -18.04
CA ALA A 52 12.60 11.08 -16.94
C ALA A 52 13.51 10.91 -15.73
N THR A 53 13.72 11.98 -14.98
CA THR A 53 14.33 11.92 -13.66
C THR A 53 13.37 11.09 -12.83
N GLY A 54 13.57 9.77 -12.82
CA GLY A 54 12.97 8.92 -11.83
C GLY A 54 13.42 9.49 -10.50
N THR A 55 12.49 10.13 -9.79
CA THR A 55 12.75 10.69 -8.47
C THR A 55 13.09 9.51 -7.56
N THR A 56 14.39 9.28 -7.39
CA THR A 56 14.91 8.17 -6.59
C THR A 56 14.45 8.36 -5.15
N VAL A 57 13.63 7.47 -4.61
CA VAL A 57 13.27 7.53 -3.18
C VAL A 57 14.55 7.44 -2.35
N GLU A 58 14.79 8.46 -1.55
CA GLU A 58 15.87 8.52 -0.57
C GLU A 58 15.44 7.71 0.67
N THR A 59 16.34 6.84 1.11
CA THR A 59 16.12 5.92 2.23
C THR A 59 16.54 6.56 3.53
N ALA A 60 15.75 6.35 4.58
CA ALA A 60 16.07 6.79 5.93
C ALA A 60 17.41 6.25 6.46
N THR A 61 18.08 7.07 7.27
CA THR A 61 19.26 6.69 8.06
C THR A 61 18.87 6.15 9.44
N PRO A 62 19.70 5.30 10.09
CA PRO A 62 19.44 4.80 11.44
C PRO A 62 19.22 5.90 12.48
N GLU A 63 19.90 7.04 12.34
CA GLU A 63 19.79 8.20 13.21
C GLU A 63 18.42 8.88 13.10
N GLU A 64 17.90 9.06 11.89
CA GLU A 64 16.59 9.68 11.66
C GLU A 64 15.46 8.85 12.25
N ILE A 65 15.60 7.53 12.21
CA ILE A 65 14.59 6.60 12.69
C ILE A 65 14.90 6.09 14.09
N GLY A 66 15.61 6.82 14.95
CA GLY A 66 15.88 6.42 16.34
C GLY A 66 14.63 6.05 17.16
N ILE A 67 14.80 5.30 18.26
CA ILE A 67 13.71 5.07 19.21
C ILE A 67 13.18 6.42 19.71
N GLY A 68 11.87 6.59 19.75
CA GLY A 68 11.20 7.85 20.09
C GLY A 68 10.98 8.81 18.91
N SER A 69 11.60 8.57 17.75
CA SER A 69 11.29 9.35 16.54
C SER A 69 9.81 9.24 16.20
N THR A 70 9.18 10.38 15.94
CA THR A 70 7.74 10.48 15.67
C THR A 70 7.50 11.21 14.35
N PHE A 71 6.56 10.68 13.55
CA PHE A 71 6.23 11.22 12.23
C PHE A 71 4.72 11.33 12.05
N ASN A 72 4.29 12.32 11.27
CA ASN A 72 2.94 12.35 10.74
C ASN A 72 2.76 11.16 9.80
N ALA A 73 1.73 10.36 10.05
CA ALA A 73 1.52 9.09 9.36
C ALA A 73 0.11 8.98 8.78
N SER A 74 0.02 8.28 7.66
CA SER A 74 -1.24 7.80 7.09
C SER A 74 -1.32 6.29 7.23
N PHE A 75 -2.51 5.80 7.51
CA PHE A 75 -2.78 4.40 7.78
C PHE A 75 -3.83 3.88 6.80
N THR A 76 -3.52 2.80 6.10
CA THR A 76 -4.46 2.01 5.29
C THR A 76 -4.35 0.54 5.68
N TYR A 77 -4.96 -0.34 4.90
CA TYR A 77 -4.77 -1.78 5.04
C TYR A 77 -4.73 -2.50 3.71
N TYR A 78 -4.12 -3.68 3.75
CA TYR A 78 -4.08 -4.65 2.67
C TYR A 78 -4.21 -6.06 3.23
N GLY A 79 -4.49 -7.03 2.37
CA GLY A 79 -4.64 -8.45 2.75
C GLY A 79 -5.99 -9.00 2.31
N SER A 80 -6.40 -10.12 2.91
CA SER A 80 -7.57 -10.87 2.44
C SER A 80 -8.90 -10.09 2.51
N SER A 81 -8.97 -9.05 3.33
CA SER A 81 -10.14 -8.19 3.49
C SER A 81 -10.14 -6.95 2.59
N ASP A 82 -9.08 -6.70 1.81
CA ASP A 82 -8.99 -5.52 0.95
C ASP A 82 -9.90 -5.65 -0.28
N ASN A 83 -9.86 -6.80 -0.96
CA ASN A 83 -10.72 -7.09 -2.12
C ASN A 83 -11.04 -8.59 -2.23
N PRO A 84 -12.17 -9.01 -2.84
CA PRO A 84 -12.48 -10.42 -3.04
C PRO A 84 -11.36 -11.17 -3.77
N GLY A 85 -10.78 -12.18 -3.12
CA GLY A 85 -9.66 -12.96 -3.66
C GLY A 85 -8.28 -12.34 -3.48
N ALA A 86 -8.16 -11.23 -2.73
CA ALA A 86 -6.87 -10.67 -2.36
C ALA A 86 -6.05 -11.71 -1.58
N PRO A 87 -4.73 -11.83 -1.87
CA PRO A 87 -3.87 -12.71 -1.12
C PRO A 87 -3.74 -12.24 0.34
N THR A 88 -3.40 -13.17 1.22
CA THR A 88 -3.04 -12.81 2.59
C THR A 88 -1.76 -11.97 2.64
N CYS A 89 -1.77 -10.94 3.48
CA CYS A 89 -0.63 -10.09 3.81
C CYS A 89 0.33 -10.73 4.84
N ASN A 90 -0.13 -11.73 5.58
CA ASN A 90 0.61 -12.36 6.67
C ASN A 90 1.27 -13.67 6.20
N THR A 91 2.28 -13.56 5.33
CA THR A 91 2.94 -14.72 4.72
C THR A 91 4.47 -14.61 4.74
N LEU A 92 5.16 -15.70 4.45
CA LEU A 92 6.61 -15.70 4.23
C LEU A 92 7.05 -14.93 2.97
N GLY A 93 6.13 -14.52 2.10
CA GLY A 93 6.41 -13.72 0.90
C GLY A 93 6.60 -12.22 1.18
N THR A 94 6.55 -11.79 2.43
CA THR A 94 6.77 -10.39 2.82
C THR A 94 8.22 -9.97 2.56
N SER A 95 8.44 -8.67 2.35
CA SER A 95 9.76 -8.14 2.00
C SER A 95 10.82 -8.32 3.11
N CYS A 96 10.41 -8.52 4.36
CA CYS A 96 11.33 -8.82 5.46
C CYS A 96 11.59 -10.32 5.69
N GLY A 97 10.93 -11.21 4.93
CA GLY A 97 11.16 -12.66 5.01
C GLY A 97 10.60 -13.33 6.27
N PHE A 98 9.63 -12.70 6.94
CA PHE A 98 8.92 -13.25 8.10
C PHE A 98 7.48 -12.73 8.15
N TYR A 99 6.61 -13.48 8.83
CA TYR A 99 5.27 -13.02 9.20
C TYR A 99 5.10 -13.06 10.72
N THR A 100 3.97 -12.58 11.24
CA THR A 100 3.71 -12.53 12.69
C THR A 100 2.52 -13.40 13.04
N ASP A 101 2.65 -14.22 14.08
CA ASP A 101 1.54 -15.03 14.59
C ASP A 101 1.78 -15.42 16.07
N PRO A 102 0.97 -14.90 17.02
CA PRO A 102 0.10 -13.74 16.87
C PRO A 102 0.92 -12.44 16.71
N GLY A 103 0.22 -11.32 16.51
CA GLY A 103 0.80 -9.97 16.59
C GLY A 103 0.56 -9.12 15.35
N TYR A 104 0.42 -7.82 15.55
CA TYR A 104 0.10 -6.88 14.47
C TYR A 104 1.31 -6.59 13.59
N ALA A 105 1.09 -6.62 12.28
CA ALA A 105 2.11 -6.32 11.28
C ALA A 105 1.66 -5.27 10.27
N SER A 106 2.64 -4.62 9.65
CA SER A 106 2.41 -3.60 8.62
C SER A 106 3.49 -3.63 7.55
N ALA A 107 3.09 -3.31 6.33
CA ALA A 107 4.02 -2.76 5.35
C ALA A 107 4.25 -1.27 5.66
N VAL A 108 5.39 -0.72 5.23
CA VAL A 108 5.70 0.71 5.42
C VAL A 108 6.22 1.35 4.15
N SER A 109 5.96 2.65 3.97
CA SER A 109 6.37 3.41 2.79
C SER A 109 7.87 3.32 2.54
N GLN A 110 8.24 3.28 1.26
CA GLN A 110 9.59 2.96 0.81
C GLN A 110 10.70 3.87 1.39
N ASN A 111 10.39 5.15 1.63
CA ASN A 111 11.30 6.11 2.27
C ASN A 111 11.70 5.67 3.68
N LEU A 112 10.77 5.14 4.48
CA LEU A 112 11.07 4.58 5.80
C LEU A 112 11.59 3.15 5.71
N TYR A 113 11.02 2.30 4.83
CA TYR A 113 11.43 0.91 4.69
C TYR A 113 12.94 0.79 4.52
N GLY A 114 13.54 1.70 3.75
CA GLY A 114 15.00 1.86 3.67
C GLY A 114 15.66 0.96 2.64
N ALA A 115 14.89 0.41 1.70
CA ALA A 115 15.40 -0.31 0.53
C ALA A 115 14.41 -0.19 -0.64
N VAL A 116 14.93 -0.32 -1.86
CA VAL A 116 14.11 -0.38 -3.08
C VAL A 116 13.66 -1.83 -3.36
N PRO A 117 12.56 -2.05 -4.12
CA PRO A 117 12.15 -3.39 -4.51
C PRO A 117 13.31 -4.20 -5.14
N GLY A 118 13.52 -5.42 -4.64
CA GLY A 118 14.59 -6.31 -5.11
C GLY A 118 15.98 -6.07 -4.50
N ALA A 119 16.19 -5.02 -3.71
CA ALA A 119 17.47 -4.76 -3.03
C ALA A 119 17.64 -5.54 -1.71
N GLY A 120 16.64 -6.31 -1.30
CA GLY A 120 16.64 -7.10 -0.07
C GLY A 120 15.90 -6.45 1.08
N VAL A 121 16.26 -6.83 2.30
CA VAL A 121 15.61 -6.37 3.53
C VAL A 121 15.96 -4.90 3.81
N GLY A 122 14.93 -4.10 4.06
CA GLY A 122 15.09 -2.69 4.41
C GLY A 122 15.46 -2.48 5.88
N LEU A 123 16.00 -1.31 6.20
CA LEU A 123 16.37 -0.91 7.56
C LEU A 123 15.19 -1.02 8.55
N ALA A 124 13.96 -0.78 8.10
CA ALA A 124 12.78 -0.83 8.97
C ALA A 124 12.32 -2.25 9.30
N CYS A 125 12.83 -3.29 8.64
CA CYS A 125 12.41 -4.66 8.88
C CYS A 125 12.57 -5.07 10.36
N GLY A 126 11.48 -5.55 10.96
CA GLY A 126 11.46 -5.97 12.37
C GLY A 126 11.45 -4.83 13.39
N THR A 127 11.40 -3.56 12.95
CA THR A 127 11.20 -2.44 13.87
C THR A 127 9.75 -2.36 14.35
N CYS A 128 9.55 -1.87 15.57
CA CYS A 128 8.23 -1.72 16.17
C CYS A 128 7.82 -0.26 16.29
N TRP A 129 6.55 0.00 16.02
CA TRP A 129 6.00 1.35 15.95
C TRP A 129 4.67 1.41 16.67
N LYS A 130 4.54 2.37 17.58
CA LYS A 130 3.25 2.75 18.14
C LYS A 130 2.54 3.65 17.14
N LEU A 131 1.36 3.24 16.72
CA LEU A 131 0.50 3.96 15.79
C LEU A 131 -0.68 4.56 16.54
N ASP A 132 -0.90 5.85 16.35
CA ASP A 132 -1.98 6.62 16.97
C ASP A 132 -2.84 7.24 15.85
N ALA A 133 -3.95 6.59 15.50
CA ALA A 133 -4.90 7.10 14.49
C ALA A 133 -5.86 8.12 15.12
N SER A 134 -6.17 9.20 14.40
CA SER A 134 -6.88 10.34 14.98
C SER A 134 -8.01 10.89 14.12
N THR A 135 -7.80 11.04 12.81
CA THR A 135 -8.78 11.62 11.88
C THR A 135 -8.89 10.82 10.59
N ASP A 136 -10.00 11.00 9.86
CA ASP A 136 -10.07 10.64 8.44
C ASP A 136 -9.32 11.69 7.57
N THR A 137 -9.41 11.55 6.25
CA THR A 137 -8.73 12.41 5.27
C THR A 137 -9.32 13.81 5.11
N ILE A 138 -10.51 14.07 5.64
CA ILE A 138 -11.15 15.40 5.61
C ILE A 138 -11.18 16.06 7.01
N GLY A 139 -10.55 15.43 8.00
CA GLY A 139 -10.33 15.97 9.33
C GLY A 139 -11.40 15.60 10.36
N ASN A 140 -12.32 14.68 10.07
CA ASN A 140 -13.26 14.20 11.08
C ASN A 140 -12.53 13.29 12.06
N LYS A 141 -12.79 13.48 13.36
CA LYS A 141 -12.24 12.63 14.40
C LYS A 141 -12.75 11.19 14.25
N LEU A 142 -11.85 10.22 14.40
CA LEU A 142 -12.20 8.81 14.56
C LEU A 142 -12.66 8.59 16.01
N PRO A 143 -13.94 8.26 16.26
CA PRO A 143 -14.48 8.23 17.62
C PRO A 143 -13.94 7.05 18.44
N ASN A 144 -13.64 5.93 17.78
CA ASN A 144 -13.24 4.67 18.41
C ASN A 144 -11.79 4.27 18.10
N ALA A 145 -11.02 5.14 17.45
CA ALA A 145 -9.63 4.84 17.14
C ALA A 145 -8.84 4.61 18.43
N SER A 146 -7.94 3.62 18.37
CA SER A 146 -7.07 3.23 19.47
C SER A 146 -5.61 3.46 19.10
N SER A 147 -4.72 3.16 20.05
CA SER A 147 -3.29 3.07 19.80
C SER A 147 -2.89 1.60 19.74
N ILE A 148 -2.13 1.20 18.73
CA ILE A 148 -1.56 -0.16 18.64
C ILE A 148 -0.07 -0.10 18.44
N ILE A 149 0.63 -1.18 18.77
CA ILE A 149 2.03 -1.36 18.42
C ILE A 149 2.08 -2.43 17.34
N ILE A 150 2.74 -2.12 16.24
CA ILE A 150 2.94 -3.04 15.11
C ILE A 150 4.41 -3.37 14.95
N MET A 151 4.69 -4.45 14.22
CA MET A 151 6.01 -4.75 13.69
C MET A 151 6.01 -4.58 12.17
N VAL A 152 7.02 -3.89 11.63
CA VAL A 152 7.19 -3.75 10.18
C VAL A 152 7.73 -5.05 9.62
N ASN A 153 6.97 -5.68 8.71
CA ASN A 153 7.37 -6.93 8.06
C ASN A 153 7.38 -6.85 6.53
N ASN A 154 6.90 -5.77 5.93
CA ASN A 154 6.78 -5.67 4.47
C ASN A 154 7.06 -4.25 3.93
N LEU A 155 7.21 -4.14 2.62
CA LEU A 155 7.42 -2.89 1.89
C LEU A 155 6.11 -2.44 1.25
N CYS A 156 5.71 -1.20 1.49
CA CYS A 156 4.76 -0.49 0.64
C CYS A 156 5.55 0.32 -0.40
N GLN A 157 5.63 -0.21 -1.63
CA GLN A 157 6.45 0.38 -2.68
C GLN A 157 5.93 1.76 -3.11
N ALA A 158 6.82 2.69 -3.46
CA ALA A 158 6.45 4.00 -3.97
C ALA A 158 5.96 3.96 -5.43
N ALA A 159 6.46 3.00 -6.22
CA ALA A 159 6.16 2.91 -7.65
C ALA A 159 4.67 2.63 -7.88
N GLY A 160 3.98 3.59 -8.51
CA GLY A 160 2.55 3.51 -8.80
C GLY A 160 1.63 3.66 -7.59
N ASN A 161 2.17 3.97 -6.40
CA ASN A 161 1.40 4.13 -5.18
C ASN A 161 1.65 5.51 -4.57
N THR A 162 0.69 6.43 -4.75
CA THR A 162 0.82 7.81 -4.27
C THR A 162 0.71 7.92 -2.75
N LEU A 163 0.14 6.93 -2.06
CA LEU A 163 0.08 6.87 -0.60
C LEU A 163 1.47 6.64 0.00
N CYS A 164 2.25 5.75 -0.61
CA CYS A 164 3.60 5.35 -0.18
C CYS A 164 4.71 6.02 -0.99
N GLY A 165 4.35 7.05 -1.77
CA GLY A 165 5.20 7.73 -2.74
C GLY A 165 6.08 8.86 -2.16
N GLN A 166 6.26 8.91 -0.84
CA GLN A 166 7.15 9.90 -0.22
C GLN A 166 8.58 9.72 -0.72
N HIS A 167 9.25 10.81 -1.03
CA HIS A 167 10.61 10.83 -1.54
C HIS A 167 11.65 10.62 -0.43
N ASN A 168 11.44 11.22 0.74
CA ASN A 168 12.25 11.08 1.96
C ASN A 168 11.38 11.33 3.21
N LEU A 169 11.96 11.31 4.41
CA LEU A 169 11.21 11.49 5.67
C LEU A 169 10.70 12.92 5.90
N SER A 170 11.16 13.91 5.12
CA SER A 170 10.66 15.31 5.19
C SER A 170 9.57 15.60 4.16
N SER A 171 9.48 14.77 3.10
CA SER A 171 8.41 14.86 2.11
C SER A 171 7.11 14.23 2.62
N THR A 172 5.98 14.62 2.04
CA THR A 172 4.67 14.08 2.41
C THR A 172 3.93 13.50 1.21
N ASN A 173 3.02 12.56 1.45
CA ASN A 173 2.07 12.10 0.44
C ASN A 173 0.93 13.11 0.24
N GLN A 174 -0.02 12.76 -0.63
CA GLN A 174 -1.19 13.58 -0.95
C GLN A 174 -2.10 13.92 0.24
N PHE A 175 -1.90 13.28 1.40
CA PHE A 175 -2.65 13.53 2.64
C PHE A 175 -1.81 14.23 3.72
N GLY A 176 -0.61 14.69 3.39
CA GLY A 176 0.27 15.39 4.33
C GLY A 176 1.04 14.46 5.28
N ALA A 177 1.04 13.15 5.05
CA ALA A 177 1.77 12.18 5.88
C ALA A 177 3.19 11.93 5.36
N GLN A 178 4.17 11.97 6.27
CA GLN A 178 5.59 11.70 5.99
C GLN A 178 5.86 10.21 5.78
N ILE A 179 5.04 9.37 6.41
CA ILE A 179 5.17 7.92 6.37
C ILE A 179 3.79 7.32 6.15
N ALA A 180 3.69 6.29 5.31
CA ALA A 180 2.49 5.49 5.21
C ALA A 180 2.70 4.10 5.79
N PHE A 181 1.78 3.66 6.62
CA PHE A 181 1.69 2.28 7.11
C PHE A 181 0.49 1.62 6.46
N ASP A 182 0.75 0.56 5.72
CA ASP A 182 -0.29 -0.26 5.10
C ASP A 182 -0.45 -1.53 5.96
N LEU A 183 -1.47 -1.53 6.81
CA LEU A 183 -1.65 -2.50 7.89
C LEU A 183 -2.06 -3.85 7.34
N CYS A 184 -1.48 -4.92 7.88
CA CYS A 184 -1.89 -6.25 7.48
C CYS A 184 -3.23 -6.62 8.12
N ALA A 185 -4.30 -6.62 7.32
CA ALA A 185 -5.65 -6.89 7.79
C ALA A 185 -5.84 -8.30 8.37
N ASP A 186 -5.05 -9.27 7.90
CA ASP A 186 -5.10 -10.65 8.42
C ASP A 186 -4.60 -10.76 9.86
N THR A 187 -3.89 -9.73 10.36
CA THR A 187 -3.50 -9.62 11.77
C THR A 187 -4.49 -8.84 12.63
N GLN A 188 -5.62 -8.37 12.04
CA GLN A 188 -6.63 -7.50 12.67
C GLN A 188 -6.15 -6.08 13.04
N ALA A 189 -4.92 -5.72 12.69
CA ALA A 189 -4.34 -4.40 12.97
C ALA A 189 -5.24 -3.20 12.58
N PRO A 190 -5.83 -3.12 11.37
CA PRO A 190 -6.66 -1.96 11.01
C PRO A 190 -7.96 -1.86 11.80
N GLU A 191 -8.63 -2.99 12.08
CA GLU A 191 -9.88 -2.99 12.84
C GLU A 191 -9.67 -2.43 14.25
N VAL A 192 -8.56 -2.82 14.89
CA VAL A 192 -8.21 -2.34 16.22
C VAL A 192 -7.74 -0.89 16.19
N LEU A 193 -6.90 -0.50 15.22
CA LEU A 193 -6.40 0.87 15.13
C LEU A 193 -7.52 1.87 14.83
N PHE A 194 -8.39 1.56 13.86
CA PHE A 194 -9.44 2.47 13.41
C PHE A 194 -10.69 2.41 14.29
N GLY A 195 -10.89 1.29 15.00
CA GLY A 195 -12.09 1.05 15.81
C GLY A 195 -13.38 0.91 14.99
N SER A 196 -13.25 0.67 13.68
CA SER A 196 -14.33 0.45 12.72
C SER A 196 -13.79 -0.16 11.42
N SER A 197 -14.60 -0.97 10.75
CA SER A 197 -14.33 -1.51 9.41
C SER A 197 -14.62 -0.51 8.27
N ASP A 198 -15.32 0.59 8.55
CA ASP A 198 -15.75 1.55 7.51
C ASP A 198 -14.69 2.62 7.19
N VAL A 199 -13.56 2.60 7.89
CA VAL A 199 -12.46 3.55 7.72
C VAL A 199 -11.43 2.95 6.77
N ALA A 200 -11.43 3.42 5.52
CA ALA A 200 -10.44 2.99 4.53
C ALA A 200 -9.05 3.62 4.73
N LEU A 201 -9.01 4.84 5.28
CA LEU A 201 -7.78 5.59 5.49
C LEU A 201 -7.91 6.50 6.72
N ALA A 202 -6.87 6.50 7.56
CA ALA A 202 -6.75 7.37 8.72
C ALA A 202 -5.44 8.15 8.73
N LEU A 203 -5.43 9.28 9.41
CA LEU A 203 -4.26 10.11 9.67
C LEU A 203 -3.97 10.17 11.16
N GLY A 204 -2.69 10.33 11.50
CA GLY A 204 -2.25 10.49 12.88
C GLY A 204 -0.74 10.45 13.00
N ASN A 205 -0.23 9.80 14.04
CA ASN A 205 1.21 9.75 14.32
C ASN A 205 1.73 8.32 14.44
N ALA A 206 2.99 8.13 14.05
CA ALA A 206 3.72 6.90 14.30
C ALA A 206 5.00 7.22 15.07
N THR A 207 5.20 6.54 16.19
CA THR A 207 6.39 6.68 17.04
C THR A 207 7.16 5.37 17.07
N ARG A 208 8.47 5.39 16.77
CA ARG A 208 9.30 4.18 16.91
C ARG A 208 9.44 3.83 18.39
N VAL A 209 9.20 2.58 18.72
CA VAL A 209 9.26 2.07 20.09
C VAL A 209 10.14 0.83 20.18
N TYR A 210 10.42 0.42 21.40
CA TYR A 210 11.07 -0.84 21.69
C TYR A 210 10.11 -2.01 21.38
N CYS A 211 10.61 -3.09 20.79
CA CYS A 211 9.77 -4.24 20.41
C CYS A 211 9.29 -5.06 21.60
N GLU A 212 9.85 -4.81 22.78
CA GLU A 212 9.37 -5.30 24.07
C GLU A 212 7.97 -4.78 24.41
N GLU A 213 7.52 -3.70 23.77
CA GLU A 213 6.15 -3.20 23.86
C GLU A 213 5.20 -3.87 22.86
N TRP A 214 5.74 -4.54 21.83
CA TRP A 214 4.96 -5.27 20.84
C TRP A 214 4.63 -6.69 21.32
N GLN A 215 3.37 -7.08 21.19
CA GLN A 215 2.90 -8.40 21.60
C GLN A 215 2.73 -9.30 20.38
N GLY A 216 3.54 -10.36 20.32
CA GLY A 216 3.44 -11.34 19.25
C GLY A 216 4.67 -12.23 19.11
N THR A 217 4.72 -13.01 18.04
CA THR A 217 5.89 -13.82 17.67
C THR A 217 6.17 -13.68 16.18
N ARG A 218 7.45 -13.65 15.82
CA ARG A 218 7.90 -13.70 14.43
C ARG A 218 8.01 -15.15 14.00
N VAL A 219 7.46 -15.48 12.85
CA VAL A 219 7.62 -16.79 12.20
C VAL A 219 8.55 -16.62 11.00
N PRO A 220 9.83 -17.04 11.12
CA PRO A 220 10.81 -16.93 10.05
C PRO A 220 10.63 -18.03 8.99
N SER A 221 11.18 -17.80 7.80
CA SER A 221 11.26 -18.83 6.76
C SER A 221 12.05 -20.05 7.24
N GLY A 222 11.46 -21.25 7.09
CA GLY A 222 12.10 -22.53 7.45
C GLY A 222 11.88 -23.02 8.89
N SER A 223 10.79 -22.59 9.54
CA SER A 223 10.41 -23.04 10.89
C SER A 223 9.35 -24.16 10.92
N ASP A 224 9.18 -24.87 9.80
CA ASP A 224 8.30 -26.04 9.67
C ASP A 224 8.95 -27.33 10.20
#